data_AF-A0A835PDW9-F1
#
_entry.id   AF-A0A835PDW9-F1
#
_cell.length_a   1.000
_cell.length_b   1.000
_cell.length_c   1.000
_cell.angle_alpha   90.00
_cell.angle_beta   90.00
_cell.angle_gamma   90.00
#
_symmetry.space_group_name_H-M   'P 1'
#
loop_
_entity.id
_entity.type
_entity.pdbx_description
1 polymer ?
#
loop_
_entity_poly.entity_id
_entity_poly.type
_entity_poly.pdbx_seq_one_letter_code
_entity_poly.pdbx_strand_id
1 'polypeptide(L)'
;MQVKLMTETDILASPHGAQLTNMFLMDRNSSVMEFFPKGWKQLAGAGQFVFRWIAIAAGIRHQGAWHDPVGDPCPYADNSRCFPFYKNGRIGHDDAYLTNWTSRVIRETRDYKLTEGYRTTRRRLRTETCLCSPKEGRRS
;
A
#
# COMPACT_ATOMS: atom_id res chain seq x y z
N MET A 1 -10.10 -13.43 7.20
CA MET A 1 -9.75 -13.28 5.77
C MET A 1 -8.96 -11.99 5.59
N GLN A 2 -8.00 -11.97 4.67
CA GLN A 2 -7.16 -10.80 4.34
C GLN A 2 -7.96 -9.53 4.00
N VAL A 3 -9.15 -9.66 3.44
CA VAL A 3 -10.02 -8.52 3.07
C VAL A 3 -10.34 -7.64 4.27
N LYS A 4 -10.78 -8.22 5.39
CA LYS A 4 -11.15 -7.46 6.59
C LYS A 4 -9.97 -6.64 7.14
N LEU A 5 -8.78 -7.23 7.14
CA LEU A 5 -7.56 -6.54 7.57
C LEU A 5 -7.30 -5.32 6.70
N MET A 6 -7.34 -5.48 5.38
CA MET A 6 -7.06 -4.38 4.45
C MET A 6 -8.11 -3.27 4.53
N THR A 7 -9.39 -3.61 4.69
CA THR A 7 -10.47 -2.61 4.85
C THR A 7 -10.38 -1.83 6.16
N GLU A 8 -9.74 -2.40 7.18
CA GLU A 8 -9.52 -1.74 8.48
C GLU A 8 -8.14 -1.06 8.58
N THR A 9 -7.31 -1.17 7.54
CA THR A 9 -5.96 -0.61 7.50
C THR A 9 -5.98 0.79 6.90
N ASP A 10 -5.60 1.81 7.69
CA ASP A 10 -5.51 3.19 7.20
C ASP A 10 -4.11 3.57 6.68
N ILE A 11 -3.07 2.87 7.16
CA ILE A 11 -1.66 3.11 6.81
C ILE A 11 -1.01 1.76 6.55
N LEU A 12 -0.43 1.60 5.36
CA LEU A 12 0.30 0.40 4.96
C LEU A 12 1.69 0.79 4.47
N ALA A 13 2.72 0.19 5.05
CA ALA A 13 4.08 0.26 4.54
C ALA A 13 4.53 -1.17 4.22
N SER A 14 4.90 -1.44 2.96
CA SER A 14 5.20 -2.80 2.52
C SER A 14 6.26 -2.81 1.42
N PRO A 15 7.10 -3.87 1.36
CA PRO A 15 7.96 -4.12 0.22
C PRO A 15 7.18 -4.09 -1.10
N HIS A 16 7.81 -3.55 -2.14
CA HIS A 16 7.27 -3.59 -3.48
C HIS A 16 7.12 -5.04 -3.94
N GLY A 17 5.91 -5.43 -4.31
CA GLY A 17 5.63 -6.78 -4.81
C GLY A 17 4.21 -7.21 -4.51
N ALA A 18 3.95 -8.52 -4.63
CA ALA A 18 2.61 -9.10 -4.51
C ALA A 18 1.89 -8.78 -3.19
N GLN A 19 2.63 -8.44 -2.13
CA GLN A 19 2.06 -8.05 -0.83
C GLN A 19 1.26 -6.73 -0.91
N LEU A 20 1.65 -5.81 -1.79
CA LEU A 20 0.91 -4.56 -2.03
C LEU A 20 -0.30 -4.75 -2.94
N THR A 21 -0.46 -5.90 -3.60
CA THR A 21 -1.57 -6.12 -4.54
C THR A 21 -2.92 -5.91 -3.86
N ASN A 22 -3.09 -6.22 -2.59
CA ASN A 22 -4.37 -6.07 -1.89
C ASN A 22 -4.65 -4.65 -1.39
N MET A 23 -3.78 -3.67 -1.66
CA MET A 23 -4.00 -2.29 -1.24
C MET A 23 -5.27 -1.68 -1.82
N PHE A 24 -5.76 -2.15 -2.97
CA PHE A 24 -7.03 -1.65 -3.55
C PHE A 24 -8.25 -1.93 -2.67
N LEU A 25 -8.13 -2.81 -1.67
CA LEU A 25 -9.17 -3.09 -0.68
C LEU A 25 -9.17 -2.10 0.50
N MET A 26 -8.16 -1.24 0.59
CA MET A 26 -8.11 -0.19 1.62
C MET A 26 -9.09 0.94 1.29
N ASP A 27 -9.57 1.62 2.32
CA ASP A 27 -10.47 2.75 2.15
C ASP A 27 -9.79 3.91 1.41
N ARG A 28 -10.58 4.71 0.69
CA ARG A 28 -10.10 5.96 0.07
C ARG A 28 -9.46 6.87 1.13
N ASN A 29 -8.44 7.63 0.73
CA ASN A 29 -7.60 8.47 1.59
C ASN A 29 -6.71 7.73 2.61
N SER A 30 -6.73 6.39 2.62
CA SER A 30 -5.68 5.61 3.29
C SER A 30 -4.32 5.93 2.69
N SER A 31 -3.25 5.64 3.43
CA SER A 31 -1.88 5.98 3.07
C SER A 31 -1.03 4.75 2.81
N VAL A 32 -0.23 4.77 1.75
CA VAL A 32 0.69 3.69 1.41
C VAL A 32 2.11 4.21 1.20
N MET A 33 3.10 3.47 1.70
CA MET A 33 4.51 3.64 1.33
C MET A 33 5.09 2.32 0.83
N GLU A 34 5.93 2.41 -0.20
CA GLU A 34 6.62 1.28 -0.80
C GLU A 34 8.08 1.21 -0.34
N PHE A 35 8.55 0.00 0.00
CA PHE A 35 9.97 -0.27 0.23
C PHE A 35 10.58 -0.97 -0.99
N PHE A 36 11.74 -0.49 -1.44
CA PHE A 36 12.49 -1.07 -2.53
C PHE A 36 13.83 -1.61 -2.04
N PRO A 37 14.15 -2.90 -2.26
CA PRO A 37 15.50 -3.39 -2.07
C PRO A 37 16.45 -2.69 -3.05
N LYS A 38 17.73 -2.61 -2.68
CA LYS A 38 18.78 -2.03 -3.52
C LYS A 38 18.77 -2.67 -4.90
N GLY A 39 19.01 -1.88 -5.96
CA GLY A 39 19.19 -2.37 -7.32
C GLY A 39 17.91 -2.85 -8.03
N TRP A 40 16.85 -3.19 -7.30
CA TRP A 40 15.58 -3.63 -7.90
C TRP A 40 14.91 -2.51 -8.69
N LYS A 41 14.87 -1.29 -8.15
CA LYS A 41 14.19 -0.14 -8.78
C LYS A 41 14.75 0.17 -10.18
N GLN A 42 16.06 0.04 -10.33
CA GLN A 42 16.77 0.31 -11.59
C GLN A 42 16.45 -0.74 -12.66
N LEU A 43 16.24 -1.99 -12.24
CA LEU A 43 15.96 -3.12 -13.14
C LEU A 43 14.47 -3.32 -13.43
N ALA A 44 13.57 -2.80 -12.59
CA ALA A 44 12.12 -2.97 -12.74
C ALA A 44 11.48 -2.13 -13.86
N GLY A 45 12.20 -1.14 -14.41
CA GLY A 45 11.71 -0.29 -15.50
C GLY A 45 10.38 0.40 -15.14
N ALA A 46 9.37 0.29 -16.02
CA ALA A 46 8.04 0.84 -15.78
C ALA A 46 7.30 0.14 -14.62
N GLY A 47 7.64 -1.11 -14.30
CA GLY A 47 7.00 -1.88 -13.23
C GLY A 47 7.14 -1.23 -11.85
N GLN A 48 8.14 -0.36 -11.67
CA GLN A 48 8.39 0.31 -10.39
C GLN A 48 7.25 1.23 -9.92
N PHE A 49 6.35 1.68 -10.81
CA PHE A 49 5.24 2.55 -10.38
C PHE A 49 3.87 1.86 -10.32
N VAL A 50 3.79 0.53 -10.54
CA VAL A 50 2.52 -0.25 -10.56
C VAL A 50 1.63 0.12 -9.38
N PHE A 51 2.15 0.10 -8.16
CA PHE A 51 1.36 0.41 -6.98
C PHE A 51 1.07 1.90 -6.79
N ARG A 52 1.89 2.81 -7.35
CA ARG A 52 1.54 4.22 -7.43
C ARG A 52 0.31 4.44 -8.31
N TRP A 53 0.24 3.81 -9.48
CA TRP A 53 -0.95 3.92 -10.35
C TRP A 53 -2.19 3.27 -9.70
N ILE A 54 -2.03 2.11 -9.05
CA ILE A 54 -3.11 1.48 -8.29
C ILE A 54 -3.59 2.39 -7.15
N ALA A 55 -2.66 3.02 -6.41
CA ALA A 55 -3.02 3.96 -5.35
C ALA A 55 -3.87 5.10 -5.88
N ILE A 56 -3.44 5.72 -6.98
CA ILE A 56 -4.17 6.81 -7.64
C ILE A 56 -5.56 6.33 -8.07
N ALA A 57 -5.65 5.18 -8.74
CA ALA A 57 -6.92 4.63 -9.21
C ALA A 57 -7.88 4.28 -8.06
N ALA A 58 -7.36 3.80 -6.93
CA ALA A 58 -8.14 3.47 -5.74
C ALA A 58 -8.46 4.68 -4.83
N GLY A 59 -7.95 5.87 -5.14
CA GLY A 59 -8.11 7.06 -4.29
C GLY A 59 -7.30 6.98 -2.98
N ILE A 60 -6.20 6.23 -2.98
CA ILE A 60 -5.26 6.06 -1.87
C ILE A 60 -4.13 7.08 -2.03
N ARG A 61 -3.64 7.61 -0.91
CA ARG A 61 -2.50 8.52 -0.87
C ARG A 61 -1.20 7.71 -0.93
N HIS A 62 -0.49 7.80 -2.05
CA HIS A 62 0.88 7.30 -2.15
C HIS A 62 1.82 8.28 -1.43
N GLN A 63 2.31 7.90 -0.25
CA GLN A 63 3.07 8.72 0.69
C GLN A 63 4.59 8.58 0.51
N GLY A 64 5.02 8.22 -0.70
CA GLY A 64 6.43 8.11 -1.06
C GLY A 64 6.96 6.68 -1.06
N ALA A 65 8.28 6.60 -1.18
CA ALA A 65 9.01 5.36 -1.36
C ALA A 65 10.35 5.42 -0.62
N TRP A 66 10.69 4.34 0.07
CA TRP A 66 12.02 4.12 0.63
C TRP A 66 12.82 3.19 -0.29
N HIS A 67 14.08 3.54 -0.53
CA HIS A 67 14.99 2.71 -1.30
C HIS A 67 16.25 2.46 -0.47
N ASP A 68 16.56 1.20 -0.24
CA ASP A 68 17.74 0.79 0.50
C ASP A 68 19.04 1.14 -0.26
N PRO A 69 19.92 2.01 0.28
CA PRO A 69 21.20 2.33 -0.35
C PRO A 69 22.30 1.30 -0.02
N VAL A 70 22.18 0.54 1.08
CA VAL A 70 23.29 -0.21 1.69
C VAL A 70 23.34 -1.68 1.25
N GLY A 71 22.25 -2.24 0.70
CA GLY A 71 22.18 -3.66 0.31
C GLY A 71 23.37 -4.23 -0.50
N ASP A 72 23.48 -5.55 -0.52
CA ASP A 72 24.59 -6.24 -1.17
C ASP A 72 24.58 -6.04 -2.69
N PRO A 73 25.73 -5.84 -3.34
CA PRO A 73 25.81 -5.80 -4.79
C PRO A 73 25.55 -7.19 -5.37
N CYS A 74 24.88 -7.23 -6.52
CA CYS A 74 24.67 -8.46 -7.26
C CYS A 74 26.02 -9.08 -7.70
N PRO A 75 26.26 -10.38 -7.45
CA PRO A 75 27.53 -11.03 -7.83
C PRO A 75 27.61 -11.39 -9.32
N TYR A 76 26.54 -11.18 -10.09
CA TYR A 76 26.45 -11.54 -11.51
C TYR A 76 26.68 -10.32 -12.40
N ALA A 77 27.38 -10.51 -13.52
CA ALA A 77 27.52 -9.47 -14.55
C ALA A 77 26.25 -9.27 -15.40
N ASP A 78 25.34 -10.25 -15.39
CA ASP A 78 24.09 -10.23 -16.15
C ASP A 78 22.93 -9.66 -15.33
N ASN A 79 22.35 -8.57 -15.82
CA ASN A 79 21.19 -7.89 -15.25
C ASN A 79 19.98 -8.82 -15.06
N SER A 80 19.80 -9.83 -15.94
CA SER A 80 18.68 -10.77 -15.84
C SER A 80 18.75 -11.63 -14.58
N ARG A 81 19.97 -11.98 -14.14
CA ARG A 81 20.25 -12.73 -12.91
C ARG A 81 20.26 -11.83 -11.68
N CYS A 82 20.55 -10.55 -11.86
CA CYS A 82 20.51 -9.57 -10.78
C CYS A 82 19.09 -9.18 -10.37
N PHE A 83 18.13 -9.18 -11.30
CA PHE A 83 16.74 -8.87 -10.96
C PHE A 83 16.15 -9.75 -9.84
N PRO A 84 16.19 -11.11 -9.93
CA PRO A 84 15.69 -11.97 -8.85
C PRO A 84 16.57 -11.93 -7.59
N PHE A 85 17.88 -11.66 -7.72
CA PHE A 85 18.77 -11.49 -6.56
C PHE A 85 18.32 -10.31 -5.71
N TYR A 86 18.17 -9.13 -6.33
CA TYR A 86 17.73 -7.93 -5.62
C TYR A 86 16.28 -8.03 -5.14
N LYS A 87 15.38 -8.63 -5.94
CA LYS A 87 13.97 -8.82 -5.56
C LYS A 87 13.80 -9.63 -4.28
N ASN A 88 14.65 -10.63 -4.06
CA ASN A 88 14.60 -11.52 -2.90
C ASN A 88 15.59 -11.10 -1.80
N GLY A 89 16.30 -9.99 -1.98
CA GLY A 89 17.25 -9.46 -1.03
C GLY A 89 16.58 -8.95 0.24
N ARG A 90 17.34 -8.89 1.34
CA ARG A 90 16.91 -8.18 2.54
C ARG A 90 16.83 -6.69 2.24
N ILE A 91 15.82 -6.04 2.79
CA ILE A 91 15.63 -4.60 2.66
C ILE A 91 16.16 -3.95 3.94
N GLY A 92 17.23 -3.17 3.79
CA GLY A 92 17.72 -2.28 4.84
C GLY A 92 16.74 -1.15 5.13
N HIS A 93 16.81 -0.61 6.34
CA HIS A 93 15.98 0.50 6.79
C HIS A 93 16.83 1.60 7.40
N ASP A 94 16.28 2.82 7.40
CA ASP A 94 16.83 3.97 8.10
C ASP A 94 15.81 4.40 9.16
N ASP A 95 16.19 4.23 10.43
CA ASP A 95 15.31 4.50 11.56
C ASP A 95 14.84 5.95 11.61
N ALA A 96 15.71 6.90 11.27
CA ALA A 96 15.37 8.32 11.31
C ALA A 96 14.37 8.66 10.19
N TYR A 97 14.61 8.15 8.98
CA TYR A 97 13.69 8.30 7.85
C TYR A 97 12.32 7.71 8.17
N LEU A 98 12.28 6.46 8.65
CA LEU A 98 11.02 5.77 8.94
C LEU A 98 10.28 6.40 10.11
N THR A 99 11.00 6.83 11.15
CA THR A 99 10.38 7.54 12.29
C THR A 99 9.76 8.85 11.84
N ASN A 100 10.48 9.63 11.01
CA ASN A 100 9.96 10.90 10.49
C ASN A 100 8.77 10.68 9.56
N TRP A 101 8.86 9.72 8.64
CA TRP A 101 7.77 9.34 7.75
C TRP A 101 6.53 8.90 8.54
N THR A 102 6.72 7.99 9.51
CA THR A 102 5.64 7.44 10.34
C THR A 102 4.96 8.55 11.14
N SER A 103 5.74 9.40 11.80
CA SER A 103 5.23 10.53 12.59
C SER A 103 4.38 11.48 11.75
N ARG A 104 4.85 11.81 10.54
CA ARG A 104 4.13 12.67 9.61
C ARG A 104 2.81 12.03 9.15
N VAL A 105 2.84 10.77 8.71
CA VAL A 105 1.66 10.10 8.14
C VAL A 105 0.62 9.78 9.21
N ILE A 106 1.03 9.41 10.42
CA ILE A 106 0.10 9.24 11.55
C ILE A 106 -0.61 10.56 11.85
N ARG A 107 0.13 11.69 11.90
CA ARG A 107 -0.46 13.01 12.13
C ARG A 107 -1.48 13.37 11.05
N GLU A 108 -1.09 13.28 9.77
CA GLU A 108 -1.98 13.56 8.65
C GLU A 108 -3.23 12.66 8.65
N THR A 109 -3.07 11.38 8.98
CA THR A 109 -4.19 10.43 9.05
C THR A 109 -5.13 10.76 10.21
N ARG A 110 -4.58 11.12 11.37
CA ARG A 110 -5.37 11.59 12.53
C ARG A 110 -6.17 12.83 12.15
N ASP A 111 -5.52 13.83 11.56
CA ASP A 111 -6.15 15.10 11.21
C ASP A 111 -7.27 14.88 10.19
N TYR A 112 -7.04 14.05 9.16
CA TYR A 112 -8.07 13.64 8.22
C TYR A 112 -9.28 12.97 8.91
N LYS A 113 -9.05 12.04 9.84
CA LYS A 113 -10.12 11.33 10.55
C LYS A 113 -10.94 12.23 11.47
N LEU A 114 -10.39 13.36 11.91
CA LEU A 114 -11.12 14.35 12.71
C LEU A 114 -12.03 15.25 11.87
N THR A 115 -11.90 15.22 10.53
CA THR A 115 -12.75 16.00 9.63
C THR A 115 -14.18 15.49 9.60
N GLU A 116 -15.13 16.41 9.39
CA GLU A 116 -16.55 16.06 9.25
C GLU A 116 -16.83 15.25 7.98
N GLY A 117 -16.02 15.45 6.94
CA GLY A 117 -16.06 14.64 5.71
C GLY A 117 -15.82 13.16 6.00
N TYR A 118 -14.80 12.83 6.81
CA TYR A 118 -14.55 11.45 7.20
C TYR A 118 -15.70 10.85 8.00
N ARG A 119 -16.23 11.58 9.00
CA ARG A 119 -17.36 11.13 9.82
C ARG A 119 -18.60 10.83 8.99
N THR A 120 -18.90 11.71 8.03
CA THR A 120 -20.03 11.56 7.11
C THR A 120 -19.87 10.33 6.22
N THR A 121 -18.70 10.15 5.60
CA THR A 121 -18.40 8.95 4.79
C THR A 121 -18.50 7.67 5.62
N ARG A 122 -17.93 7.67 6.83
CA ARG A 122 -17.95 6.48 7.70
C ARG A 122 -19.35 6.15 8.21
N ARG A 123 -20.18 7.16 8.49
CA ARG A 123 -21.59 6.97 8.83
C ARG A 123 -22.36 6.36 7.65
N ARG A 124 -22.14 6.88 6.44
CA ARG A 124 -22.75 6.37 5.20
C ARG A 124 -22.39 4.89 4.96
N LEU A 125 -21.11 4.53 5.06
CA LEU A 125 -20.65 3.15 4.91
C LEU A 125 -21.30 2.20 5.92
N ARG A 126 -21.45 2.62 7.19
CA ARG A 126 -22.16 1.84 8.21
C ARG A 126 -23.65 1.64 7.92
N THR A 127 -24.29 2.62 7.29
CA THR A 127 -25.70 2.51 6.88
C THR A 127 -25.89 1.72 5.59
N GLU A 128 -24.89 1.68 4.70
CA GLU A 128 -24.93 0.94 3.43
C GLU A 128 -24.47 -0.53 3.56
N THR A 129 -23.84 -0.90 4.68
CA THR A 129 -23.56 -2.31 4.99
C THR A 129 -24.86 -3.09 5.18
N CYS A 130 -25.20 -3.88 4.16
CA CYS A 130 -26.29 -4.85 4.01
C CYS A 130 -27.62 -4.37 3.42
N LEU A 131 -27.60 -3.96 2.13
CA LEU A 131 -28.77 -4.08 1.24
C LEU A 131 -28.66 -5.34 0.35
N CYS A 132 -28.60 -6.51 0.98
CA CYS A 132 -28.95 -7.74 0.28
C CYS A 132 -30.38 -8.09 0.68
N SER A 133 -31.36 -7.68 -0.10
CA SER A 133 -32.74 -8.16 0.07
C SER A 133 -32.76 -9.66 -0.22
N PRO A 134 -33.35 -10.50 0.65
CA PRO A 134 -33.67 -11.88 0.29
C PRO A 134 -34.56 -11.82 -0.97
N LYS A 135 -34.18 -12.54 -2.03
CA LYS A 135 -35.12 -12.78 -3.13
C LYS A 135 -36.21 -13.71 -2.58
N GLU A 136 -37.38 -13.13 -2.30
CA GLU A 136 -38.62 -13.88 -2.09
C GLU A 136 -38.79 -14.83 -3.28
N GLY A 137 -38.73 -16.14 -3.01
CA GLY A 137 -38.89 -17.18 -4.00
C GLY A 137 -40.30 -17.11 -4.59
N ARG A 138 -40.40 -16.69 -5.85
CA ARG A 138 -41.65 -16.77 -6.62
C ARG A 138 -41.88 -18.24 -6.98
N ARG A 139 -42.62 -18.97 -6.14
CA ARG A 139 -43.37 -20.16 -6.57
C ARG A 139 -44.57 -19.68 -7.37
N SER A 140 -44.63 -20.03 -8.65
CA SER A 140 -45.85 -20.25 -9.45
C SER A 140 -45.40 -20.93 -10.73
#